data_AF-A0A358QTE3-F1
#
_entry.id   AF-A0A358QTE3-F1
#
_cell.length_a   1.000
_cell.length_b   1.000
_cell.length_c   1.000
_cell.angle_alpha   90.00
_cell.angle_beta   90.00
_cell.angle_gamma   90.00
#
_symmetry.space_group_name_H-M   'P 1'
#
loop_
_entity.id
_entity.type
_entity.pdbx_description
1 polymer ?
#
loop_
_entity_poly.entity_id
_entity_poly.type
_entity_poly.pdbx_seq_one_letter_code
_entity_poly.pdbx_strand_id
1 'polypeptide(L)'
;MSVKIVDFDEERLKKSLCQIYAVQLSNCLPDQAMPRIMEKLGLDEEGAIELLNSLIRLGWLSTGHIIPKFYLRPGFVSFFPVIVSTSGRAKIEGLTV
;
A
#
# COMPACT_ATOMS: atom_id res chain seq x y z
N MET A 1 -12.74 8.81 -20.47
CA MET A 1 -12.87 8.53 -19.02
C MET A 1 -11.83 9.38 -18.32
N SER A 2 -12.24 10.31 -17.48
CA SER A 2 -11.31 11.20 -16.76
C SER A 2 -10.62 10.40 -15.68
N VAL A 3 -9.30 10.22 -15.82
CA VAL A 3 -8.43 9.69 -14.77
C VAL A 3 -8.56 10.63 -13.58
N LYS A 4 -9.21 10.17 -12.51
CA LYS A 4 -9.18 10.88 -11.22
C LYS A 4 -7.77 10.72 -10.70
N ILE A 5 -6.93 11.72 -10.93
CA ILE A 5 -5.62 11.79 -10.30
C ILE A 5 -5.91 11.85 -8.79
N VAL A 6 -5.71 10.74 -8.09
CA VAL A 6 -5.86 10.71 -6.64
C VAL A 6 -4.68 11.49 -6.09
N ASP A 7 -4.93 12.74 -5.72
CA ASP A 7 -3.93 13.58 -5.07
C ASP A 7 -3.71 13.04 -3.65
N PHE A 8 -2.67 12.21 -3.54
CA PHE A 8 -2.22 11.69 -2.27
C PHE A 8 -1.21 12.68 -1.69
N ASP A 9 -1.70 13.64 -0.89
CA ASP A 9 -0.81 14.44 -0.07
C ASP A 9 0.03 13.54 0.87
N GLU A 10 1.20 14.03 1.33
CA GLU A 10 2.13 13.22 2.14
C GLU A 10 1.47 12.71 3.44
N GLU A 11 0.55 13.47 4.02
CA GLU A 11 -0.22 13.13 5.23
C GLU A 11 -1.17 11.94 4.97
N ARG A 12 -1.86 11.93 3.83
CA ARG A 12 -2.72 10.83 3.38
C ARG A 12 -1.91 9.59 3.06
N LEU A 13 -0.75 9.72 2.43
CA LEU A 13 0.15 8.58 2.17
C LEU A 13 0.63 7.95 3.47
N LYS A 14 1.02 8.78 4.44
CA LYS A 14 1.40 8.36 5.79
C LYS A 14 0.29 7.60 6.50
N LYS A 15 -0.93 8.14 6.51
CA LYS A 15 -2.11 7.47 7.10
C LYS A 15 -2.41 6.14 6.41
N SER A 16 -2.31 6.10 5.09
CA SER A 16 -2.49 4.88 4.31
C SER A 16 -1.43 3.84 4.63
N LEU A 17 -0.17 4.26 4.75
CA LEU A 17 0.95 3.39 5.15
C LEU A 17 0.73 2.79 6.55
N CYS A 18 0.24 3.56 7.52
CA CYS A 18 -0.11 3.05 8.84
C CYS A 18 -1.22 1.98 8.78
N GLN A 19 -2.26 2.19 7.97
CA GLN A 19 -3.32 1.20 7.79
C GLN A 19 -2.80 -0.08 7.13
N ILE A 20 -1.96 0.05 6.11
CA ILE A 20 -1.31 -1.11 5.45
C ILE A 20 -0.49 -1.89 6.48
N TYR A 21 0.32 -1.20 7.29
CA TYR A 21 1.13 -1.85 8.33
C TYR A 21 0.26 -2.56 9.38
N ALA A 22 -0.83 -1.93 9.84
CA ALA A 22 -1.76 -2.54 10.78
C ALA A 22 -2.44 -3.80 10.22
N VAL A 23 -2.83 -3.77 8.93
CA VAL A 23 -3.37 -4.95 8.24
C VAL A 23 -2.31 -6.04 8.15
N GLN A 24 -1.05 -5.71 7.80
CA GLN A 24 0.03 -6.69 7.73
C GLN A 24 0.32 -7.36 9.07
N LEU A 25 0.28 -6.60 10.18
CA LEU A 25 0.46 -7.15 11.52
C LEU A 25 -0.69 -8.06 11.98
N SER A 26 -1.90 -7.83 11.47
CA SER A 26 -3.11 -8.56 11.87
C SER A 26 -3.54 -9.67 10.90
N ASN A 27 -2.87 -9.82 9.77
CA ASN A 27 -3.19 -10.84 8.76
C ASN A 27 -2.04 -11.82 8.56
N CYS A 28 -2.30 -13.09 8.86
CA CYS A 28 -1.37 -14.18 8.57
C CYS A 28 -1.43 -14.65 7.11
N LEU A 29 -2.46 -14.24 6.36
CA LEU A 29 -2.73 -14.68 4.98
C LEU A 29 -2.54 -13.51 3.98
N PRO A 30 -1.51 -13.56 3.12
CA PRO A 30 -1.18 -12.49 2.17
C PRO A 30 -2.30 -12.17 1.18
N ASP A 31 -3.08 -13.18 0.80
CA ASP A 31 -4.23 -13.12 -0.11
C ASP A 31 -5.45 -12.38 0.47
N GLN A 32 -5.53 -12.27 1.80
CA GLN A 32 -6.59 -11.53 2.49
C GLN A 32 -6.19 -10.10 2.86
N ALA A 33 -4.90 -9.77 2.81
CA ALA A 33 -4.41 -8.46 3.23
C ALA A 33 -4.93 -7.35 2.31
N MET A 34 -4.88 -7.53 0.98
CA MET A 34 -5.28 -6.47 0.05
C MET A 34 -6.77 -6.18 0.00
N PRO A 35 -7.67 -7.17 -0.02
CA PRO A 35 -9.10 -6.91 0.12
C PRO A 35 -9.43 -6.07 1.37
N ARG A 36 -8.76 -6.36 2.50
CA ARG A 36 -8.93 -5.60 3.75
C ARG A 36 -8.34 -4.19 3.69
N ILE A 37 -7.21 -3.99 3.02
CA ILE A 37 -6.61 -2.66 2.79
C ILE A 37 -7.55 -1.80 1.95
N MET A 38 -8.05 -2.37 0.85
CA MET A 38 -9.00 -1.70 -0.04
C MET A 38 -10.27 -1.30 0.69
N GLU A 39 -10.86 -2.21 1.47
CA GLU A 39 -12.03 -1.94 2.31
C GLU A 39 -11.77 -0.82 3.32
N LYS A 40 -10.66 -0.90 4.08
CA LYS A 40 -10.31 0.10 5.11
C LYS A 40 -10.04 1.49 4.53
N LEU A 41 -9.48 1.56 3.32
CA LEU A 41 -9.12 2.82 2.68
C LEU A 41 -10.19 3.32 1.70
N GLY A 42 -11.27 2.56 1.48
CA GLY A 42 -12.32 2.90 0.52
C GLY A 42 -11.80 2.98 -0.92
N LEU A 43 -10.82 2.14 -1.26
CA LEU A 43 -10.17 2.12 -2.57
C LEU A 43 -10.76 1.04 -3.46
N ASP A 44 -10.95 1.37 -4.73
CA ASP A 44 -11.09 0.38 -5.79
C ASP A 44 -9.70 -0.18 -6.17
N GLU A 45 -9.69 -1.17 -7.06
CA GLU A 45 -8.45 -1.86 -7.41
C GLU A 45 -7.44 -0.92 -8.07
N GLU A 46 -7.89 -0.01 -8.93
CA GLU A 46 -7.02 0.98 -9.58
C GLU A 46 -6.42 1.96 -8.56
N GLY A 47 -7.23 2.50 -7.65
CA GLY A 47 -6.75 3.36 -6.57
C GLY A 47 -5.79 2.66 -5.62
N ALA A 48 -5.99 1.36 -5.37
CA ALA A 48 -5.05 0.55 -4.61
C ALA A 48 -3.71 0.38 -5.36
N ILE A 49 -3.73 0.09 -6.66
CA ILE A 49 -2.52 -0.01 -7.49
C ILE A 49 -1.76 1.33 -7.49
N GLU A 50 -2.46 2.46 -7.65
CA GLU A 50 -1.84 3.79 -7.63
C GLU A 50 -1.20 4.13 -6.28
N LEU A 51 -1.92 3.86 -5.17
CA LEU A 51 -1.39 4.05 -3.82
C LEU A 51 -0.10 3.24 -3.62
N LEU A 52 -0.13 1.96 -3.96
CA LEU A 52 1.01 1.07 -3.77
C LEU A 52 2.22 1.48 -4.62
N ASN A 53 1.98 1.84 -5.88
CA ASN A 53 3.03 2.38 -6.73
C ASN A 53 3.63 3.66 -6.15
N SER A 54 2.81 4.54 -5.58
CA SER A 54 3.27 5.78 -4.95
C SER A 54 4.16 5.48 -3.74
N LEU A 55 3.72 4.58 -2.86
CA LEU A 55 4.47 4.17 -1.67
C LEU A 55 5.78 3.43 -2.02
N ILE A 56 5.79 2.62 -3.09
CA ILE A 56 7.00 1.96 -3.61
C ILE A 56 7.98 2.98 -4.19
N ARG A 57 7.49 3.96 -4.98
CA ARG A 57 8.32 5.02 -5.56
C ARG A 57 8.95 5.91 -4.49
N LEU A 58 8.24 6.17 -3.40
CA LEU A 58 8.77 6.86 -2.22
C LEU A 58 9.69 5.99 -1.36
N GLY A 59 9.81 4.71 -1.70
CA GLY A 59 10.62 3.74 -0.99
C GLY A 59 10.05 3.30 0.36
N TRP A 60 8.81 3.65 0.69
CA TRP A 60 8.16 3.33 1.98
C TRP A 60 7.61 1.91 2.02
N LEU A 61 7.27 1.36 0.86
CA LEU A 61 7.04 -0.06 0.64
C LEU A 61 8.19 -0.64 -0.18
N SER A 62 8.63 -1.83 0.20
CA SER A 62 9.56 -2.63 -0.57
C SER A 62 8.87 -3.90 -1.01
N THR A 63 9.25 -4.37 -2.18
CA THR A 63 8.75 -5.62 -2.73
C THR A 63 9.82 -6.71 -2.69
N GLY A 64 10.88 -6.47 -1.90
CA GLY A 64 12.08 -7.28 -1.85
C GLY A 64 12.74 -7.35 -3.24
N HIS A 65 12.88 -8.57 -3.76
CA HIS A 65 13.44 -8.85 -5.09
C HIS A 65 12.36 -9.11 -6.16
N ILE A 66 11.08 -8.94 -5.83
CA ILE A 66 9.97 -9.31 -6.72
C ILE A 66 9.50 -8.07 -7.50
N ILE A 67 9.39 -8.19 -8.82
CA ILE A 67 9.08 -7.06 -9.71
C ILE A 67 7.59 -6.63 -9.54
N PRO A 68 7.30 -5.37 -9.16
CA PRO A 68 5.94 -4.82 -8.97
C PRO A 68 4.93 -5.12 -10.05
N LYS A 69 5.36 -5.07 -11.31
CA LYS A 69 4.50 -5.32 -12.48
C LYS A 69 3.83 -6.70 -12.50
N PHE A 70 4.32 -7.68 -11.74
CA PHE A 70 3.75 -9.04 -11.73
C PHE A 70 2.56 -9.18 -10.78
N TYR A 71 2.39 -8.28 -9.81
CA TYR A 71 1.29 -8.34 -8.85
C TYR A 71 0.47 -7.04 -8.75
N LEU A 72 0.97 -5.92 -9.26
CA LEU A 72 0.22 -4.68 -9.38
C LEU A 72 -0.42 -4.55 -10.77
N ARG A 73 -1.29 -5.51 -11.12
CA ARG A 73 -2.12 -5.47 -12.33
C ARG A 73 -3.60 -5.63 -11.94
N PRO A 74 -4.54 -5.04 -12.71
CA PRO A 74 -5.96 -5.28 -12.51
C PRO A 74 -6.29 -6.79 -12.49
N GLY A 75 -7.13 -7.22 -11.56
CA GLY A 75 -7.48 -8.60 -11.27
C GLY A 75 -6.44 -9.41 -10.47
N PHE A 76 -5.30 -8.83 -10.06
CA PHE A 76 -4.21 -9.59 -9.38
C PHE A 76 -3.60 -8.88 -8.17
N VAL A 77 -4.15 -7.74 -7.75
CA VAL A 77 -3.64 -7.01 -6.57
C VAL A 77 -3.77 -7.80 -5.26
N SER A 78 -4.60 -8.85 -5.24
CA SER A 78 -4.84 -9.71 -4.07
C SER A 78 -3.58 -10.40 -3.53
N PHE A 79 -2.59 -10.69 -4.38
CA PHE A 79 -1.32 -11.25 -3.93
C PHE A 79 -0.36 -10.11 -3.56
N PHE A 80 -0.18 -9.88 -2.26
CA PHE A 80 0.46 -8.66 -1.73
C PHE A 80 1.85 -8.89 -1.11
N PRO A 81 2.91 -9.18 -1.91
CA PRO A 81 4.24 -9.46 -1.39
C PRO A 81 5.03 -8.17 -1.15
N VAL A 82 4.39 -7.13 -0.60
CA VAL A 82 5.09 -5.89 -0.24
C VAL A 82 5.22 -5.82 1.26
N ILE A 83 6.35 -5.33 1.74
CA ILE A 83 6.67 -5.14 3.15
C ILE A 83 6.95 -3.67 3.41
N VAL A 84 6.60 -3.17 4.59
CA VAL A 84 7.02 -1.83 5.02
C VAL A 84 8.53 -1.81 5.15
N SER A 85 9.17 -0.92 4.39
CA SER A 85 10.64 -0.76 4.40
C SER A 85 11.11 -0.04 5.67
N THR A 86 12.42 0.02 5.89
CA THR A 86 13.00 0.81 6.99
C THR A 86 12.62 2.29 6.90
N SER A 87 12.61 2.88 5.71
CA SER A 87 12.20 4.28 5.51
C SER A 87 10.68 4.46 5.70
N GLY A 88 9.88 3.46 5.33
CA GLY A 88 8.45 3.42 5.64
C GLY A 88 8.19 3.36 7.15
N ARG A 89 8.93 2.53 7.88
CA ARG A 89 8.81 2.45 9.36
C ARG A 89 9.11 3.78 10.03
N ALA A 90 10.16 4.49 9.61
CA ALA A 90 10.49 5.81 10.14
C ALA A 90 9.34 6.83 9.95
N LYS A 91 8.56 6.71 8.86
CA LYS A 91 7.39 7.55 8.63
C LYS A 91 6.22 7.21 9.56
N ILE A 92 6.06 5.93 9.92
CA ILE A 92 5.04 5.46 10.88
C ILE A 92 5.41 5.92 12.31
N GLU A 93 6.67 5.73 12.71
CA GLU A 93 7.15 6.12 14.04
C GLU A 93 7.03 7.63 14.28
N GLY A 94 7.29 8.44 13.24
CA GLY A 94 7.10 9.89 13.29
C GLY A 94 5.65 10.38 13.41
N LEU A 95 4.64 9.50 13.29
CA LEU A 95 3.22 9.81 13.56
C LEU A 95 2.77 9.39 14.97
N THR A 96 3.64 8.70 15.71
CA THR A 96 3.33 8.11 17.02
C THR A 96 3.95 8.92 18.16
N VAL A 97 3.87 10.26 18.05
CA VAL A 97 4.20 11.23 19.12
C VAL A 97 3.01 12.14 19.34
#